data_AF-A0A562QIK3-F1
#
_entry.id   AF-A0A562QIK3-F1
#
_cell.length_a   1.000
_cell.length_b   1.000
_cell.length_c   1.000
_cell.angle_alpha   90.00
_cell.angle_beta   90.00
_cell.angle_gamma   90.00
#
_symmetry.space_group_name_H-M   'P 1'
#
loop_
_entity.id
_entity.type
_entity.pdbx_description
1 polymer ?
#
loop_
_entity_poly.entity_id
_entity_poly.type
_entity_poly.pdbx_seq_one_letter_code
_entity_poly.pdbx_strand_id
1 'polypeptide(L)'
;MLDWLREYRDVLTLLISGCTLLVWVFYAQLLLSGFKRQRRPRLIINRGAGKGVGALCLLSNMSAEPIFINQLIVHLHTSRGTLKADVTDVRQSSEDDFDQEVELYKATRQGPLKTGDFTHIGTFQRLIARVAAAHDLELAGLKPPEGWTFTGLEIYVIAFYGSDKQPIGVRRRFRLGQYEDHYCSLIAESRQTEQFTSIRQRRQVQRIWMAEFPGD
;
A
#
# COMPACT_ATOMS: atom_id res chain seq x y z
N MET A 1 59.60 34.30 -1.86
CA MET A 1 58.30 33.72 -1.43
C MET A 1 57.11 34.33 -2.16
N LEU A 2 57.02 35.66 -2.29
CA LEU A 2 55.92 36.32 -3.03
C LEU A 2 55.97 36.07 -4.56
N ASP A 3 57.16 35.91 -5.14
CA ASP A 3 57.32 35.68 -6.59
C ASP A 3 56.85 34.28 -7.02
N TRP A 4 57.13 33.25 -6.21
CA TRP A 4 56.63 31.89 -6.42
C TRP A 4 55.09 31.84 -6.40
N LEU A 5 54.47 32.60 -5.51
CA LEU A 5 53.00 32.71 -5.43
C LEU A 5 52.39 33.43 -6.63
N ARG A 6 53.16 34.31 -7.30
CA ARG A 6 52.74 34.98 -8.56
C ARG A 6 52.86 34.04 -9.76
N GLU A 7 53.90 33.24 -9.82
CA GLU A 7 54.17 32.34 -10.95
C GLU A 7 53.18 31.15 -11.02
N TYR A 8 52.74 30.64 -9.87
CA TYR A 8 51.77 29.53 -9.81
C TYR A 8 50.33 29.96 -9.48
N ARG A 9 50.02 31.26 -9.55
CA ARG A 9 48.72 31.81 -9.15
C ARG A 9 47.56 31.15 -9.88
N ASP A 10 47.68 30.95 -11.19
CA ASP A 10 46.62 30.37 -12.02
C ASP A 10 46.35 28.90 -11.67
N VAL A 11 47.40 28.13 -11.41
CA VAL A 11 47.29 26.72 -10.98
C VAL A 11 46.65 26.64 -9.59
N LEU A 12 47.04 27.53 -8.68
CA LEU A 12 46.47 27.60 -7.33
C LEU A 12 44.99 27.98 -7.37
N THR A 13 44.62 28.97 -8.19
CA THR A 13 43.22 29.36 -8.39
C THR A 13 42.40 28.24 -9.00
N LEU A 14 42.91 27.54 -10.01
CA LEU A 14 42.26 26.37 -10.60
C LEU A 14 42.03 25.26 -9.56
N LEU A 15 43.04 25.00 -8.72
CA LEU A 15 42.96 24.00 -7.65
C LEU A 15 41.92 24.39 -6.60
N ILE A 16 41.94 25.64 -6.13
CA ILE A 16 40.94 26.16 -5.18
C ILE A 16 39.54 26.06 -5.77
N SER A 17 39.33 26.51 -7.02
CA SER A 17 38.04 26.40 -7.71
C SER A 17 37.59 24.94 -7.86
N GLY A 18 38.51 24.02 -8.17
CA GLY A 18 38.24 22.59 -8.24
C GLY A 18 37.83 22.00 -6.89
N CYS A 19 38.53 22.35 -5.81
CA CYS A 19 38.18 21.97 -4.44
C CYS A 19 36.81 22.54 -4.03
N THR A 20 36.52 23.80 -4.34
CA THR A 20 35.20 24.40 -4.09
C THR A 20 34.11 23.66 -4.85
N LEU A 21 34.32 23.32 -6.13
CA LEU A 21 33.38 22.53 -6.92
C LEU A 21 33.14 21.14 -6.30
N LEU A 22 34.20 20.46 -5.83
CA LEU A 22 34.07 19.16 -5.16
C LEU A 22 33.22 19.25 -3.88
N VAL A 23 33.41 20.30 -3.08
CA VAL A 23 32.58 20.55 -1.90
C VAL A 23 31.11 20.73 -2.30
N TRP A 24 30.83 21.50 -3.36
CA TRP A 24 29.46 21.65 -3.87
C TRP A 24 28.86 20.34 -4.37
N VAL A 25 29.63 19.51 -5.09
CA VAL A 25 29.18 18.18 -5.55
C VAL A 25 28.86 17.29 -4.36
N PHE A 26 29.70 17.29 -3.33
CA PHE A 26 29.46 16.54 -2.11
C PHE A 26 28.18 16.98 -1.39
N TYR A 27 27.99 18.29 -1.22
CA TYR A 27 26.76 18.84 -0.65
C TYR A 27 25.53 18.49 -1.49
N ALA A 28 25.61 18.59 -2.81
CA ALA A 28 24.52 18.21 -3.71
C ALA A 28 24.19 16.73 -3.56
N GLN A 29 25.19 15.85 -3.49
CA GLN A 29 25.00 14.41 -3.29
C GLN A 29 24.34 14.09 -1.94
N LEU A 30 24.74 14.78 -0.87
CA LEU A 30 24.17 14.61 0.46
C LEU A 30 22.70 15.06 0.50
N LEU A 31 22.40 16.22 -0.08
CA LEU A 31 21.03 16.73 -0.24
C LEU A 31 20.18 15.75 -1.04
N LEU A 32 20.62 15.34 -2.23
CA LEU A 32 19.90 14.39 -3.08
C LEU A 32 19.61 13.07 -2.37
N SER A 33 20.57 12.56 -1.61
CA SER A 33 20.40 11.33 -0.83
C SER A 33 19.36 11.49 0.29
N GLY A 34 19.37 12.63 0.98
CA GLY A 34 18.36 13.00 1.97
C GLY A 34 16.96 13.09 1.36
N PHE A 35 16.81 13.87 0.29
CA PHE A 35 15.53 14.03 -0.42
C PHE A 35 14.98 12.69 -0.91
N LYS A 36 15.82 11.83 -1.49
CA LYS A 36 15.42 10.51 -1.99
C LYS A 36 15.01 9.55 -0.89
N ARG A 37 15.57 9.65 0.33
CA ARG A 37 15.19 8.80 1.47
C ARG A 37 13.88 9.25 2.10
N GLN A 38 13.69 10.56 2.26
CA GLN A 38 12.49 11.12 2.90
C GLN A 38 11.23 10.92 2.06
N ARG A 39 11.33 11.05 0.73
CA ARG A 39 10.18 10.95 -0.18
C ARG A 39 9.82 9.53 -0.64
N ARG A 40 10.29 8.49 0.04
CA ARG A 40 9.89 7.12 -0.32
C ARG A 40 8.51 6.84 0.26
N PRO A 41 7.48 6.62 -0.57
CA PRO A 41 6.18 6.19 -0.07
C PRO A 41 6.29 4.81 0.55
N ARG A 42 5.58 4.61 1.66
CA ARG A 42 5.58 3.38 2.45
C ARG A 42 4.23 3.21 3.11
N LEU A 43 3.44 2.26 2.59
CA LEU A 43 2.09 1.97 3.07
C LEU A 43 2.04 0.52 3.56
N ILE A 44 1.68 0.30 4.82
CA ILE A 44 1.74 -1.03 5.45
C ILE A 44 0.33 -1.57 5.64
N ILE A 45 0.08 -2.78 5.14
CA ILE A 45 -1.15 -3.53 5.43
C ILE A 45 -0.84 -4.42 6.62
N ASN A 46 -1.49 -4.29 7.76
CA ASN A 46 -1.26 -5.13 8.94
C ASN A 46 -2.55 -5.77 9.44
N ARG A 47 -2.41 -6.82 10.26
CA ARG A 47 -3.52 -7.37 11.04
C ARG A 47 -3.54 -6.70 12.42
N GLY A 48 -4.64 -6.05 12.76
CA GLY A 48 -4.87 -5.45 14.08
C GLY A 48 -6.10 -6.05 14.76
N ALA A 49 -6.25 -5.80 16.07
CA ALA A 49 -7.43 -6.07 16.90
C ALA A 49 -8.25 -7.32 16.49
N GLY A 50 -7.93 -8.47 17.07
CA GLY A 50 -8.63 -9.74 16.87
C GLY A 50 -7.69 -10.91 16.55
N LYS A 51 -8.28 -12.10 16.35
CA LYS A 51 -7.57 -13.34 16.01
C LYS A 51 -8.07 -13.89 14.66
N GLY A 52 -7.17 -14.52 13.90
CA GLY A 52 -7.51 -15.17 12.63
C GLY A 52 -8.15 -14.22 11.62
N VAL A 53 -9.25 -14.67 10.99
CA VAL A 53 -10.04 -13.90 10.02
C VAL A 53 -11.00 -12.88 10.63
N GLY A 54 -11.29 -12.98 11.92
CA GLY A 54 -12.08 -11.96 12.64
C GLY A 54 -11.28 -10.68 12.92
N ALA A 55 -9.97 -10.71 12.73
CA ALA A 55 -9.11 -9.55 12.94
C ALA A 55 -9.36 -8.43 11.93
N LEU A 56 -9.15 -7.18 12.35
CA LEU A 56 -9.21 -6.02 11.48
C LEU A 56 -7.98 -5.97 10.56
N CYS A 57 -8.21 -5.68 9.28
CA CYS A 57 -7.13 -5.35 8.37
C CYS A 57 -6.89 -3.84 8.43
N LEU A 58 -5.71 -3.47 8.92
CA LEU A 58 -5.26 -2.11 9.08
C LEU A 58 -4.38 -1.68 7.90
N LEU A 59 -4.53 -0.44 7.48
CA LEU A 59 -3.71 0.21 6.48
C LEU A 59 -3.05 1.43 7.12
N SER A 60 -1.73 1.46 7.20
CA SER A 60 -0.96 2.49 7.90
C SER A 60 -0.04 3.24 6.94
N ASN A 61 -0.12 4.57 6.93
CA ASN A 61 0.77 5.42 6.16
C ASN A 61 2.05 5.71 6.97
N MET A 62 3.17 5.17 6.51
CA MET A 62 4.50 5.39 7.09
C MET A 62 5.39 6.25 6.17
N SER A 63 4.77 7.01 5.28
CA SER A 63 5.44 7.91 4.33
C SER A 63 5.56 9.31 4.91
N ALA A 64 6.44 10.15 4.35
CA ALA A 64 6.58 11.54 4.81
C ALA A 64 5.41 12.46 4.41
N GLU A 65 4.64 12.09 3.39
CA GLU A 65 3.49 12.86 2.90
C GLU A 65 2.19 12.05 3.00
N PRO A 66 1.01 12.70 3.00
CA PRO A 66 -0.27 12.02 2.97
C PRO A 66 -0.41 11.10 1.76
N ILE A 67 -1.15 10.01 1.92
CA ILE A 67 -1.47 9.06 0.85
C ILE A 67 -2.98 9.05 0.65
N PHE A 68 -3.45 9.22 -0.58
CA PHE A 68 -4.86 9.07 -0.92
C PHE A 68 -5.14 7.64 -1.38
N ILE A 69 -5.99 6.90 -0.66
CA ILE A 69 -6.39 5.54 -1.05
C ILE A 69 -7.42 5.63 -2.17
N ASN A 70 -7.07 5.11 -3.34
CA ASN A 70 -7.93 5.14 -4.52
C ASN A 70 -8.76 3.87 -4.66
N GLN A 71 -8.11 2.71 -4.58
CA GLN A 71 -8.77 1.42 -4.78
C GLN A 71 -8.20 0.36 -3.85
N LEU A 72 -9.07 -0.54 -3.41
CA LEU A 72 -8.79 -1.71 -2.60
C LEU A 72 -9.34 -2.94 -3.33
N ILE A 73 -8.43 -3.80 -3.79
CA ILE A 73 -8.77 -5.03 -4.50
C ILE A 73 -8.38 -6.21 -3.62
N VAL A 74 -9.26 -7.20 -3.52
CA VAL A 74 -9.01 -8.42 -2.76
C VAL A 74 -9.09 -9.62 -3.70
N HIS A 75 -8.04 -10.45 -3.65
CA HIS A 75 -7.99 -11.72 -4.36
C HIS A 75 -8.12 -12.86 -3.35
N LEU A 76 -9.14 -13.70 -3.52
CA LEU A 76 -9.34 -14.91 -2.75
C LEU A 76 -8.92 -16.12 -3.61
N HIS A 77 -7.87 -16.80 -3.17
CA HIS A 77 -7.38 -18.02 -3.82
C HIS A 77 -8.17 -19.22 -3.33
N THR A 78 -8.71 -19.97 -4.30
CA THR A 78 -9.53 -21.15 -4.05
C THR A 78 -9.01 -22.35 -4.85
N SER A 79 -9.48 -23.55 -4.53
CA SER A 79 -9.19 -24.77 -5.32
C SER A 79 -9.62 -24.67 -6.79
N ARG A 80 -10.59 -23.82 -7.14
CA ARG A 80 -11.12 -23.66 -8.50
C ARG A 80 -10.59 -22.42 -9.23
N GLY A 81 -9.67 -21.67 -8.60
CA GLY A 81 -9.08 -20.47 -9.18
C GLY A 81 -9.11 -19.28 -8.21
N THR A 82 -8.74 -18.12 -8.73
CA THR A 82 -8.67 -16.88 -7.95
C THR A 82 -9.91 -16.02 -8.21
N LEU A 83 -10.69 -15.81 -7.16
CA LEU A 83 -11.82 -14.88 -7.15
C LEU A 83 -11.31 -13.49 -6.81
N LYS A 84 -11.80 -12.46 -7.50
CA LYS A 84 -11.31 -11.09 -7.34
C LYS A 84 -12.49 -10.16 -7.17
N ALA A 85 -12.41 -9.22 -6.23
CA ALA A 85 -13.42 -8.19 -6.10
C ALA A 85 -12.79 -6.85 -5.72
N ASP A 86 -13.36 -5.78 -6.27
CA ASP A 86 -13.13 -4.43 -5.79
C ASP A 86 -13.98 -4.21 -4.53
N VAL A 87 -13.29 -3.87 -3.44
CA VAL A 87 -13.86 -3.74 -2.09
C VAL A 87 -13.90 -2.28 -1.62
N THR A 88 -13.60 -1.36 -2.53
CA THR A 88 -13.45 0.08 -2.27
C THR A 88 -14.74 0.74 -1.81
N ASP A 89 -15.86 0.37 -2.44
CA ASP A 89 -17.14 1.06 -2.25
C ASP A 89 -18.01 0.36 -1.19
N VAL A 90 -18.39 1.00 -0.08
CA VAL A 90 -19.32 0.38 0.89
C VAL A 90 -20.74 0.67 0.46
N ARG A 91 -21.33 -0.20 -0.37
CA ARG A 91 -22.80 -0.35 -0.36
C ARG A 91 -23.18 -1.19 0.85
N GLN A 92 -23.18 -0.59 2.03
CA GLN A 92 -23.92 -1.13 3.18
C GLN A 92 -24.95 -0.10 3.60
N SER A 93 -26.17 -0.34 3.13
CA SER A 93 -27.40 0.03 3.84
C SER A 93 -27.30 -0.47 5.29
N SER A 94 -27.07 0.45 6.22
CA SER A 94 -27.32 0.21 7.63
C SER A 94 -27.78 1.54 8.21
N GLU A 95 -29.07 1.57 8.53
CA GLU A 95 -29.73 2.60 9.31
C GLU A 95 -29.02 2.70 10.66
N ASP A 96 -28.11 3.66 10.83
CA ASP A 96 -27.70 4.11 12.16
C ASP A 96 -27.30 5.59 12.07
N ASP A 97 -28.05 6.40 12.81
CA ASP A 97 -28.07 7.85 12.86
C ASP A 97 -26.81 8.42 13.51
N PHE A 98 -25.76 8.72 12.73
CA PHE A 98 -24.59 9.49 13.18
C PHE A 98 -23.99 10.38 12.08
N ASP A 99 -23.43 11.53 12.51
CA ASP A 99 -22.93 12.68 11.74
C ASP A 99 -22.39 12.43 10.30
N GLN A 100 -23.01 13.13 9.34
CA GLN A 100 -22.82 13.03 7.88
C GLN A 100 -21.38 13.19 7.36
N GLU A 101 -20.48 13.86 8.09
CA GLU A 101 -19.09 14.08 7.64
C GLU A 101 -18.16 12.88 7.97
N VAL A 102 -18.47 12.15 9.05
CA VAL A 102 -17.77 10.90 9.43
C VAL A 102 -18.29 9.72 8.60
N GLU A 103 -19.55 9.78 8.17
CA GLU A 103 -20.19 8.80 7.30
C GLU A 103 -19.51 8.67 5.93
N LEU A 104 -19.05 9.75 5.29
CA LEU A 104 -18.43 9.64 3.94
C LEU A 104 -17.09 8.89 3.94
N TYR A 105 -16.26 9.10 4.97
CA TYR A 105 -15.00 8.37 5.21
C TYR A 105 -15.22 6.92 5.67
N LYS A 106 -16.38 6.62 6.27
CA LYS A 106 -16.77 5.25 6.65
C LYS A 106 -17.46 4.51 5.49
N ALA A 107 -18.18 5.24 4.63
CA ALA A 107 -18.95 4.74 3.49
C ALA A 107 -18.07 4.49 2.26
N THR A 108 -16.97 5.22 2.10
CA THR A 108 -15.97 4.91 1.08
C THR A 108 -14.70 4.52 1.81
N ARG A 109 -14.11 3.36 1.52
CA ARG A 109 -12.77 2.99 2.06
C ARG A 109 -11.65 3.82 1.39
N GLN A 110 -12.02 4.98 0.84
CA GLN A 110 -11.22 5.93 0.10
C GLN A 110 -11.02 7.18 0.96
N GLY A 111 -9.90 7.86 0.73
CA GLY A 111 -9.64 9.12 1.40
C GLY A 111 -8.16 9.36 1.70
N PRO A 112 -7.81 10.61 2.06
CA PRO A 112 -6.48 10.97 2.46
C PRO A 112 -6.12 10.36 3.83
N LEU A 113 -5.06 9.55 3.85
CA LEU A 113 -4.43 9.02 5.05
C LEU A 113 -3.20 9.87 5.40
N LYS A 114 -3.28 10.59 6.53
CA LYS A 114 -2.20 11.47 7.01
C LYS A 114 -0.92 10.68 7.33
N THR A 115 0.21 11.39 7.35
CA THR A 115 1.51 10.80 7.73
C THR A 115 1.45 10.22 9.15
N GLY A 116 1.84 8.96 9.31
CA GLY A 116 1.83 8.26 10.60
C GLY A 116 0.47 7.69 11.01
N ASP A 117 -0.59 7.97 10.26
CA ASP A 117 -1.94 7.58 10.59
C ASP A 117 -2.29 6.18 10.04
N PHE A 118 -3.39 5.61 10.53
CA PHE A 118 -3.90 4.33 10.06
C PHE A 118 -5.42 4.33 9.94
N THR A 119 -5.92 3.58 8.95
CA THR A 119 -7.34 3.28 8.79
C THR A 119 -7.56 1.77 8.79
N HIS A 120 -8.81 1.33 8.94
CA HIS A 120 -9.17 -0.08 8.84
C HIS A 120 -10.10 -0.30 7.66
N ILE A 121 -9.83 -1.34 6.87
CA ILE A 121 -10.67 -1.70 5.71
C ILE A 121 -11.73 -2.75 6.09
N GLY A 122 -11.93 -3.00 7.38
CA GLY A 122 -12.83 -4.02 7.92
C GLY A 122 -12.11 -5.32 8.28
N THR A 123 -12.89 -6.32 8.71
CA THR A 123 -12.35 -7.63 9.10
C THR A 123 -12.07 -8.49 7.87
N PHE A 124 -11.07 -9.37 7.95
CA PHE A 124 -10.77 -10.30 6.85
C PHE A 124 -11.97 -11.17 6.49
N GLN A 125 -12.79 -11.56 7.47
CA GLN A 125 -14.05 -12.26 7.24
C GLN A 125 -15.02 -11.46 6.35
N ARG A 126 -15.20 -10.15 6.60
CA ARG A 126 -16.07 -9.31 5.76
C ARG A 126 -15.50 -9.15 4.35
N LEU A 127 -14.18 -9.06 4.20
CA LEU A 127 -13.52 -9.01 2.90
C LEU A 127 -13.76 -10.31 2.11
N ILE A 128 -13.57 -11.48 2.75
CA ILE A 128 -13.81 -12.80 2.14
C ILE A 128 -15.28 -12.94 1.74
N ALA A 129 -16.21 -12.60 2.64
CA ALA A 129 -17.64 -12.68 2.38
C ALA A 129 -18.06 -11.80 1.20
N ARG A 130 -17.48 -10.60 1.07
CA ARG A 130 -17.76 -9.72 -0.05
C ARG A 130 -17.21 -10.25 -1.38
N VAL A 131 -16.02 -10.83 -1.39
CA VAL A 131 -15.47 -11.47 -2.59
C VAL A 131 -16.33 -12.68 -3.00
N ALA A 132 -16.80 -13.48 -2.03
CA ALA A 132 -17.69 -14.60 -2.33
C ALA A 132 -19.05 -14.12 -2.87
N ALA A 133 -19.66 -13.10 -2.26
CA ALA A 133 -20.92 -12.53 -2.71
C ALA A 133 -20.83 -11.93 -4.13
N ALA A 134 -19.70 -11.31 -4.49
CA ALA A 134 -19.47 -10.78 -5.84
C ALA A 134 -19.31 -11.86 -6.92
N HIS A 135 -19.16 -13.14 -6.52
CA HIS A 135 -19.03 -14.30 -7.41
C HIS A 135 -20.14 -15.34 -7.17
N ASP A 136 -21.27 -14.93 -6.59
CA ASP A 136 -22.45 -15.77 -6.30
C ASP A 136 -22.13 -17.05 -5.51
N LEU A 137 -21.12 -16.98 -4.63
CA LEU A 137 -20.74 -18.09 -3.75
C LEU A 137 -21.49 -17.98 -2.42
N GLU A 138 -22.43 -18.91 -2.21
CA GLU A 138 -23.13 -19.06 -0.94
C GLU A 138 -22.21 -19.62 0.13
N LEU A 139 -21.88 -18.78 1.12
CA LEU A 139 -21.06 -19.18 2.26
C LEU A 139 -21.95 -19.59 3.45
N ALA A 140 -21.65 -20.76 4.04
CA ALA A 140 -22.15 -21.11 5.37
C ALA A 140 -21.25 -20.46 6.43
N GLY A 141 -21.41 -19.15 6.61
CA GLY A 141 -20.53 -18.32 7.44
C GLY A 141 -19.19 -18.04 6.77
N LEU A 142 -18.14 -18.75 7.18
CA LEU A 142 -16.79 -18.70 6.57
C LEU A 142 -16.43 -19.97 5.80
N LYS A 143 -17.32 -20.97 5.81
CA LYS A 143 -17.11 -22.23 5.09
C LYS A 143 -17.57 -22.06 3.64
N PRO A 144 -16.71 -22.37 2.66
CA PRO A 144 -17.11 -22.41 1.27
C PRO A 144 -18.03 -23.61 0.99
N PRO A 145 -18.74 -23.61 -0.15
CA PRO A 145 -19.53 -24.74 -0.60
C PRO A 145 -18.72 -26.03 -0.71
N GLU A 146 -19.40 -27.18 -0.75
CA GLU A 146 -18.74 -28.47 -0.95
C GLU A 146 -17.87 -28.48 -2.23
N GLY A 147 -16.66 -29.04 -2.11
CA GLY A 147 -15.68 -29.09 -3.20
C GLY A 147 -14.87 -27.80 -3.42
N TRP A 148 -15.10 -26.76 -2.62
CA TRP A 148 -14.28 -25.54 -2.61
C TRP A 148 -13.39 -25.52 -1.36
N THR A 149 -12.14 -25.10 -1.54
CA THR A 149 -11.24 -24.83 -0.41
C THR A 149 -10.59 -23.48 -0.60
N PHE A 150 -10.55 -22.67 0.46
CA PHE A 150 -9.87 -21.39 0.47
C PHE A 150 -8.42 -21.59 0.93
N THR A 151 -7.47 -21.20 0.07
CA THR A 151 -6.05 -21.46 0.29
C THR A 151 -5.26 -20.20 0.62
N GLY A 152 -5.73 -19.03 0.17
CA GLY A 152 -5.03 -17.77 0.40
C GLY A 152 -5.87 -16.54 0.12
N LEU A 153 -5.40 -15.41 0.63
CA LEU A 153 -5.99 -14.10 0.47
C LEU A 153 -4.89 -13.09 0.17
N GLU A 154 -5.03 -12.34 -0.90
CA GLU A 154 -4.16 -11.22 -1.22
C GLU A 154 -4.95 -9.91 -1.18
N ILE A 155 -4.35 -8.89 -0.61
CA ILE A 155 -4.91 -7.54 -0.53
C ILE A 155 -3.99 -6.62 -1.32
N TYR A 156 -4.58 -5.94 -2.30
CA TYR A 156 -3.95 -4.94 -3.15
C TYR A 156 -4.55 -3.58 -2.82
N VAL A 157 -3.71 -2.59 -2.60
CA VAL A 157 -4.13 -1.21 -2.42
C VAL A 157 -3.44 -0.35 -3.46
N ILE A 158 -4.23 0.41 -4.20
CA ILE A 158 -3.78 1.43 -5.14
C ILE A 158 -4.02 2.78 -4.49
N ALA A 159 -2.97 3.60 -4.44
CA ALA A 159 -3.03 4.88 -3.76
C ALA A 159 -2.19 5.94 -4.48
N PHE A 160 -2.45 7.21 -4.22
CA PHE A 160 -1.65 8.33 -4.70
C PHE A 160 -0.83 8.93 -3.55
N TYR A 161 0.44 9.22 -3.80
CA TYR A 161 1.34 9.76 -2.79
C TYR A 161 1.47 11.28 -2.95
N GLY A 162 1.04 12.05 -1.95
CA GLY A 162 1.06 13.51 -1.99
C GLY A 162 0.34 14.05 -3.24
N SER A 163 1.03 14.90 -4.00
CA SER A 163 0.55 15.46 -5.28
C SER A 163 1.06 14.69 -6.51
N ASP A 164 1.57 13.48 -6.33
CA ASP A 164 2.13 12.69 -7.42
C ASP A 164 1.03 12.16 -8.36
N LYS A 165 1.28 12.25 -9.66
CA LYS A 165 0.34 11.79 -10.71
C LYS A 165 0.38 10.27 -10.91
N GLN A 166 1.47 9.62 -10.49
CA GLN A 166 1.62 8.17 -10.68
C GLN A 166 1.15 7.41 -9.45
N PRO A 167 0.20 6.47 -9.59
CA PRO A 167 -0.27 5.67 -8.49
C PRO A 167 0.85 4.76 -7.97
N ILE A 168 0.84 4.54 -6.67
CA ILE A 168 1.61 3.51 -5.99
C ILE A 168 0.71 2.32 -5.70
N GLY A 169 1.32 1.13 -5.70
CA GLY A 169 0.64 -0.10 -5.32
C GLY A 169 1.29 -0.70 -4.08
N VAL A 170 0.49 -1.31 -3.22
CA VAL A 170 1.00 -2.21 -2.18
C VAL A 170 0.23 -3.52 -2.16
N ARG A 171 0.93 -4.59 -1.81
CA ARG A 171 0.36 -5.94 -1.75
C ARG A 171 0.73 -6.63 -0.46
N ARG A 172 -0.23 -7.35 0.14
CA ARG A 172 0.04 -8.29 1.22
C ARG A 172 -0.68 -9.61 1.01
N ARG A 173 0.03 -10.71 1.25
CA ARG A 173 -0.44 -12.09 1.09
C ARG A 173 -0.64 -12.76 2.44
N PHE A 174 -1.73 -13.48 2.55
CA PHE A 174 -2.11 -14.29 3.70
C PHE A 174 -2.49 -15.68 3.22
N ARG A 175 -2.09 -16.70 3.98
CA ARG A 175 -2.53 -18.07 3.78
C ARG A 175 -3.78 -18.30 4.61
N LEU A 176 -4.76 -18.95 4.02
CA LEU A 176 -5.94 -19.44 4.70
C LEU A 176 -5.75 -20.93 4.95
N GLY A 177 -6.04 -21.38 6.16
CA GLY A 177 -5.96 -22.78 6.55
C GLY A 177 -7.11 -23.19 7.46
N GLN A 178 -7.13 -24.46 7.85
CA GLN A 178 -8.01 -24.96 8.91
C GLN A 178 -7.14 -25.23 10.13
N TYR A 179 -7.51 -24.69 11.29
CA TYR A 179 -6.75 -24.88 12.52
C TYR A 179 -7.72 -24.99 13.71
N GLU A 180 -7.59 -26.06 14.51
CA GLU A 180 -8.36 -26.30 15.75
C GLU A 180 -9.86 -25.96 15.62
N ASP A 181 -10.59 -26.68 14.76
CA ASP A 181 -12.04 -26.52 14.51
C ASP A 181 -12.54 -25.19 13.92
N HIS A 182 -11.68 -24.16 13.81
CA HIS A 182 -12.03 -22.93 13.11
C HIS A 182 -11.66 -23.03 11.63
N TYR A 183 -12.68 -22.94 10.77
CA TYR A 183 -12.48 -22.85 9.32
C TYR A 183 -11.95 -21.44 8.97
N CYS A 184 -10.92 -21.37 8.12
CA CYS A 184 -10.19 -20.14 7.75
C CYS A 184 -9.39 -19.48 8.88
N SER A 185 -8.34 -20.14 9.37
CA SER A 185 -7.27 -19.47 10.11
C SER A 185 -6.43 -18.60 9.16
N LEU A 186 -6.15 -17.36 9.55
CA LEU A 186 -5.38 -16.39 8.76
C LEU A 186 -3.92 -16.37 9.23
N ILE A 187 -3.02 -16.82 8.38
CA ILE A 187 -1.57 -16.83 8.64
C ILE A 187 -0.90 -15.87 7.65
N ALA A 188 -0.12 -14.90 8.15
CA ALA A 188 0.61 -14.02 7.25
C ALA A 188 1.72 -14.81 6.54
N GLU A 189 1.65 -14.91 5.21
CA GLU A 189 2.66 -15.62 4.42
C GLU A 189 3.94 -14.81 4.29
N SER A 190 3.81 -13.48 4.20
CA SER A 190 4.91 -12.54 4.25
C SER A 190 4.92 -11.75 5.56
N ARG A 191 6.11 -11.56 6.12
CA ARG A 191 6.34 -10.65 7.25
C ARG A 191 6.11 -9.18 6.87
N GLN A 192 6.31 -8.82 5.60
CA GLN A 192 6.28 -7.43 5.13
C GLN A 192 5.27 -7.21 3.99
N THR A 193 4.73 -5.99 3.93
CA THR A 193 3.91 -5.54 2.80
C THR A 193 4.82 -5.20 1.63
N GLU A 194 4.57 -5.83 0.48
CA GLU A 194 5.30 -5.57 -0.75
C GLU A 194 4.92 -4.20 -1.32
N GLN A 195 5.91 -3.38 -1.66
CA GLN A 195 5.75 -2.01 -2.13
C GLN A 195 6.07 -1.92 -3.62
N PHE A 196 5.16 -1.36 -4.40
CA PHE A 196 5.30 -1.11 -5.84
C PHE A 196 5.50 0.39 -6.06
N THR A 197 6.69 0.89 -5.71
CA THR A 197 6.98 2.34 -5.62
C THR A 197 8.07 2.81 -6.57
N SER A 198 8.80 1.90 -7.23
CA SER A 198 9.76 2.27 -8.29
C SER A 198 9.03 2.72 -9.57
N ILE A 199 9.69 3.52 -10.41
CA ILE A 199 9.10 4.07 -11.64
C ILE A 199 8.51 2.96 -12.54
N ARG A 200 9.21 1.81 -12.67
CA ARG A 200 8.71 0.69 -13.47
C ARG A 200 7.49 0.03 -12.82
N GLN A 201 7.52 -0.16 -11.51
CA GLN A 201 6.41 -0.76 -10.76
C GLN A 201 5.17 0.15 -10.74
N ARG A 202 5.33 1.47 -10.61
CA ARG A 202 4.23 2.43 -10.69
C ARG A 202 3.53 2.38 -12.04
N ARG A 203 4.31 2.30 -13.14
CA ARG A 203 3.74 2.08 -14.48
C ARG A 203 3.02 0.73 -14.59
N GLN A 204 3.53 -0.30 -13.93
CA GLN A 204 2.85 -1.61 -13.87
C GLN A 204 1.52 -1.51 -13.13
N VAL A 205 1.48 -0.84 -11.97
CA VAL A 205 0.25 -0.60 -11.20
C VAL A 205 -0.76 0.18 -12.05
N GLN A 206 -0.32 1.25 -12.71
CA GLN A 206 -1.19 2.06 -13.56
C GLN A 206 -1.73 1.30 -14.78
N ARG A 207 -0.94 0.44 -15.42
CA ARG A 207 -1.36 -0.24 -16.65
C ARG A 207 -2.07 -1.56 -16.42
N ILE A 208 -1.69 -2.29 -15.38
CA ILE A 208 -2.21 -3.64 -15.12
C ILE A 208 -3.30 -3.56 -14.08
N TRP A 209 -2.99 -3.02 -12.90
CA TRP A 209 -3.95 -3.08 -11.79
C TRP A 209 -5.15 -2.16 -12.01
N MET A 210 -4.94 -0.94 -12.52
CA MET A 210 -6.06 -0.04 -12.83
C MET A 210 -6.83 -0.44 -14.09
N ALA A 211 -6.22 -1.17 -15.03
CA ALA A 211 -6.92 -1.65 -16.23
C ALA A 211 -7.73 -2.92 -15.96
N GLU A 212 -7.28 -3.75 -15.02
CA GLU A 212 -7.98 -4.96 -14.59
C GLU A 212 -9.22 -4.62 -13.75
N PHE A 213 -9.26 -3.42 -13.16
CA PHE A 213 -10.37 -2.89 -12.36
C PHE A 213 -10.60 -1.40 -12.70
N PRO A 214 -11.24 -1.09 -13.85
CA PRO A 214 -11.70 0.27 -14.10
C PRO A 214 -12.65 0.62 -12.95
N GLY A 215 -12.33 1.65 -12.18
CA GLY A 215 -13.26 2.15 -11.16
C GLY A 215 -14.55 2.55 -11.87
N ASP A 216 -15.66 1.96 -11.44
CA ASP A 216 -17.01 2.32 -11.93
C ASP A 216 -17.36 3.78 -11.58
#